data_AF-A0A7X7E250-F1
#
_entry.id   AF-A0A7X7E250-F1
#
_cell.length_a   1.000
_cell.length_b   1.000
_cell.length_c   1.000
_cell.angle_alpha   90.00
_cell.angle_beta   90.00
_cell.angle_gamma   90.00
#
_symmetry.space_group_name_H-M   'P 1'
#
loop_
_entity.id
_entity.type
_entity.pdbx_description
1 polymer ?
#
loop_
_entity_poly.entity_id
_entity_poly.type
_entity_poly.pdbx_seq_one_letter_code
_entity_poly.pdbx_strand_id
1 'polypeptide(L)' 'MADPKIIVVYKSKYGTTKRYAEWIAEEVKADLFEQSAVSVEDLLKYDIIVYGGSLH' A
#
# COMPACT_ATOMS: atom_id res chain seq x y z
N MET A 1 -3.55 8.51 22.46
CA MET A 1 -3.49 7.39 21.50
C MET A 1 -2.66 7.86 20.33
N ALA A 2 -1.65 7.10 19.90
CA ALA A 2 -0.90 7.42 18.69
C ALA A 2 -1.75 7.03 17.47
N ASP A 3 -1.69 7.83 16.40
CA ASP A 3 -2.33 7.47 15.14
C ASP A 3 -1.64 6.23 14.53
N PRO A 4 -2.39 5.24 14.03
CA PRO A 4 -1.81 4.03 13.44
C PRO A 4 -1.05 4.38 12.16
N LYS A 5 0.11 3.76 11.95
CA LYS A 5 0.87 3.86 10.71
C LYS A 5 0.31 2.87 9.69
N ILE A 6 -0.10 3.40 8.54
CA ILE A 6 -0.74 2.64 7.48
C ILE A 6 0.14 2.66 6.23
N ILE A 7 0.30 1.51 5.58
CA ILE A 7 0.92 1.38 4.27
C ILE A 7 -0.04 0.70 3.29
N VAL A 8 -0.13 1.26 2.09
CA VAL A 8 -0.78 0.66 0.93
C VAL A 8 0.29 0.17 -0.02
N VAL A 9 0.32 -1.13 -0.27
CA VAL A 9 1.23 -1.75 -1.23
C VAL A 9 0.44 -2.26 -2.41
N TYR A 10 0.88 -1.96 -3.62
CA TYR A 10 0.19 -2.42 -4.83
C TYR A 10 1.11 -3.16 -5.79
N LYS A 11 0.52 -4.11 -6.52
CA LYS A 11 1.13 -4.75 -7.69
C LYS A 11 0.26 -4.45 -8.91
N SER A 12 0.85 -3.84 -9.93
CA SER A 12 0.14 -3.46 -11.13
C SER A 12 0.87 -3.94 -12.38
N LYS A 13 0.22 -4.78 -13.18
CA LYS A 13 0.77 -5.21 -14.49
C LYS A 13 0.42 -4.22 -15.61
N TYR A 14 -0.74 -3.57 -15.51
CA TYR A 14 -1.32 -2.70 -16.56
C TYR A 14 -1.72 -1.31 -16.04
N GLY A 15 -1.22 -0.88 -14.88
CA GLY A 15 -1.51 0.45 -14.32
C GLY A 15 -2.85 0.59 -13.60
N THR A 16 -3.82 -0.30 -13.80
CA THR A 16 -5.18 -0.17 -13.23
C THR A 16 -5.23 -0.27 -11.70
N THR A 17 -4.48 -1.20 -11.10
CA THR A 17 -4.44 -1.38 -9.63
C THR A 17 -3.84 -0.16 -8.91
N LYS A 18 -2.94 0.58 -9.57
CA LYS A 18 -2.26 1.74 -9.01
C LYS A 18 -3.25 2.85 -8.63
N ARG A 19 -4.23 3.13 -9.49
CA ARG A 19 -5.18 4.23 -9.28
C ARG A 19 -6.05 4.03 -8.04
N TYR A 20 -6.47 2.79 -7.79
CA TYR A 20 -7.23 2.47 -6.57
C TYR A 20 -6.35 2.55 -5.32
N ALA A 21 -5.08 2.11 -5.43
CA ALA A 21 -4.13 2.21 -4.32
C ALA A 21 -3.83 3.67 -3.96
N GLU A 22 -3.72 4.56 -4.95
CA GLU A 22 -3.59 6.02 -4.77
C GLU A 22 -4.78 6.60 -4.01
N TRP A 23 -6.01 6.34 -4.47
CA TRP A 23 -7.21 6.84 -3.77
C TRP A 23 -7.32 6.35 -2.33
N ILE A 24 -7.03 5.08 -2.08
CA ILE A 24 -7.07 4.53 -0.72
C ILE A 24 -6.01 5.22 0.15
N ALA A 25 -4.78 5.38 -0.36
CA ALA A 25 -3.70 6.00 0.38
C ALA A 25 -3.99 7.48 0.71
N GLU A 26 -4.58 8.23 -0.22
CA GLU A 26 -5.00 9.62 0.00
C GLU A 26 -6.09 9.74 1.07
N GLU A 27 -7.13 8.92 1.00
CA GLU A 27 -8.27 8.95 1.93
C GLU A 27 -7.86 8.61 3.37
N VAL A 28 -6.95 7.65 3.54
CA VAL A 28 -6.52 7.19 4.87
C VAL A 28 -5.19 7.77 5.34
N LYS A 29 -4.58 8.67 4.55
CA LYS A 29 -3.25 9.26 4.80
C LYS A 29 -2.16 8.20 5.03
N ALA A 30 -2.14 7.19 4.18
CA ALA A 30 -1.18 6.10 4.23
C ALA A 30 0.01 6.34 3.29
N ASP A 31 1.13 5.68 3.59
CA ASP A 31 2.24 5.59 2.65
C ASP A 31 1.86 4.66 1.48
N LEU A 32 2.29 4.99 0.26
CA LEU A 32 1.97 4.23 -0.95
C LEU A 32 3.23 3.72 -1.64
N PHE A 33 3.34 2.41 -1.82
CA PHE A 33 4.48 1.79 -2.50
C PHE A 33 4.05 0.73 -3.51
N GLU A 34 4.81 0.60 -4.60
CA GLU A 34 4.73 -0.58 -5.45
C GLU A 34 5.42 -1.75 -4.75
N GLN A 35 4.91 -2.97 -4.89
CA GLN A 35 5.47 -4.18 -4.29
C GLN A 35 6.98 -4.34 -4.57
N SER A 36 7.44 -3.96 -5.75
CA SER A 36 8.85 -4.01 -6.17
C SER A 36 9.77 -3.06 -5.39
N ALA A 37 9.20 -2.07 -4.70
CA ALA A 37 9.92 -1.02 -3.98
C ALA A 37 9.88 -1.17 -2.45
N VAL A 38 9.31 -2.26 -1.92
CA VAL A 38 9.13 -2.50 -0.49
C VAL A 38 9.70 -3.84 -0.07
N SER A 39 10.41 -3.85 1.06
CA SER A 39 10.89 -5.07 1.71
C SER A 39 9.96 -5.50 2.84
N VAL A 40 10.08 -6.75 3.30
CA VAL A 40 9.36 -7.23 4.49
C VAL A 40 9.75 -6.43 5.73
N GLU A 41 11.00 -5.99 5.83
CA GLU A 41 11.50 -5.19 6.95
C GLU A 41 10.84 -3.80 7.01
N ASP A 42 10.46 -3.24 5.86
CA ASP A 42 9.68 -2.00 5.79
C ASP A 42 8.25 -2.22 6.25
N LEU A 43 7.61 -3.32 5.83
CA LEU A 43 6.24 -3.67 6.21
C LEU A 43 6.07 -3.81 7.72
N LEU A 44 7.08 -4.36 8.41
CA LEU A 44 7.06 -4.55 9.87
C LEU A 44 7.03 -3.23 10.67
N LYS A 45 7.25 -2.08 10.03
CA LYS A 45 7.22 -0.74 10.66
C LYS A 45 5.80 -0.16 10.74
N TYR A 46 4.81 -0.83 10.13
CA TYR A 46 3.44 -0.37 10.01
C TYR A 46 2.48 -1.20 10.85
N ASP A 47 1.45 -0.55 11.39
CA ASP A 47 0.39 -1.20 12.16
C ASP A 47 -0.63 -1.88 11.23
N ILE A 48 -0.86 -1.28 10.05
CA ILE A 48 -1.87 -1.73 9.09
C ILE A 48 -1.25 -1.78 7.70
N ILE A 49 -1.43 -2.91 7.03
CA ILE A 49 -0.97 -3.14 5.66
C ILE A 49 -2.18 -3.43 4.77
N VAL A 50 -2.37 -2.60 3.75
CA VAL A 50 -3.38 -2.80 2.70
C VAL A 50 -2.67 -3.25 1.43
N TYR A 51 -3.00 -4.43 0.91
CA TYR A 51 -2.38 -4.96 -0.31
C TYR A 51 -3.37 -4.98 -1.48
N GLY A 52 -3.05 -4.26 -2.55
CA GLY A 52 -3.82 -4.23 -3.80
C GLY A 52 -3.11 -4.99 -4.92
N GLY A 53 -3.70 -6.09 -5.40
CA GLY A 53 -3.16 -6.88 -6.51
C GLY A 53 -4.24 -7.29 -7.50
N SER A 54 -3.81 -7.69 -8.70
CA SER A 54 -4.68 -8.35 -9.67
C SER A 54 -4.91 -9.81 -9.25
N LEU A 55 -6.14 -10.32 -9.40
CA LEU A 55 -6.41 -11.76 -9.35
C LEU A 55 -5.77 -12.44 -10.57
N HIS A 56 -4.71 -13.19 -10.33
CA HIS A 56 -4.06 -14.08 -11.30
C HIS A 56 -3.57 -15.34 -10.62
#